data_AF-A0A350UGQ6-F1
#
_entry.id   AF-A0A350UGQ6-F1
#
_cell.length_a   1.000
_cell.length_b   1.000
_cell.length_c   1.000
_cell.angle_alpha   90.00
_cell.angle_beta   90.00
_cell.angle_gamma   90.00
#
_symmetry.space_group_name_H-M   'P 1'
#
loop_
_entity.id
_entity.type
_entity.pdbx_description
1 polymer ?
#
loop_
_entity_poly.entity_id
_entity_poly.type
_entity_poly.pdbx_seq_one_letter_code
_entity_poly.pdbx_strand_id
1 'polypeptide(L)'
;MTASRAAGDWQMFPRDAAGAAMIRDGRWKIPPHPVDWAIREEFEGPVGVRRNREAGLTAVVLSRRRDCFAVSMPHETDTHFSTYLSLFGRDLRGGSTARAGARLVLVAGEADVGRLYRDYEAG
;
A
#
# COMPACT_ATOMS: atom_id res chain seq x y z
N MET A 1 -5.16 -9.78 -6.73
CA MET A 1 -3.85 -9.66 -7.43
C MET A 1 -2.70 -9.90 -6.45
N THR A 2 -1.57 -10.44 -6.92
CA THR A 2 -0.29 -10.49 -6.16
C THR A 2 0.73 -9.52 -6.74
N ALA A 3 1.66 -9.04 -5.92
CA ALA A 3 2.80 -8.25 -6.37
C ALA A 3 3.85 -9.15 -7.02
N SER A 4 3.54 -9.70 -8.21
CA SER A 4 4.39 -10.68 -8.87
C SER A 4 5.71 -10.09 -9.36
N ARG A 5 6.82 -10.82 -9.22
CA ARG A 5 8.13 -10.37 -9.72
C ARG A 5 8.13 -9.99 -11.20
N ALA A 6 7.34 -10.70 -12.02
CA ALA A 6 7.20 -10.40 -13.44
C ALA A 6 6.63 -8.99 -13.72
N ALA A 7 5.94 -8.39 -12.75
CA ALA A 7 5.40 -7.04 -12.86
C ALA A 7 6.35 -5.95 -12.34
N GLY A 8 7.54 -6.30 -11.85
CA GLY A 8 8.57 -5.38 -11.36
C GLY A 8 9.07 -5.72 -9.96
N ASP A 9 10.32 -5.34 -9.67
CA ASP A 9 10.93 -5.61 -8.36
C ASP A 9 10.30 -4.74 -7.26
N TRP A 10 10.00 -3.48 -7.57
CA TRP A 10 9.30 -2.52 -6.71
C TRP A 10 8.01 -2.08 -7.38
N GLN A 11 6.88 -2.19 -6.66
CA GLN A 11 5.56 -2.01 -7.24
C GLN A 11 4.74 -1.03 -6.44
N MET A 12 3.93 -0.24 -7.15
CA MET A 12 3.04 0.73 -6.53
C MET A 12 1.66 0.66 -7.18
N PHE A 13 0.65 0.43 -6.35
CA PHE A 13 -0.75 0.30 -6.72
C PHE A 13 -1.44 1.62 -6.38
N PRO A 14 -1.77 2.47 -7.37
CA PRO A 14 -2.42 3.75 -7.11
C PRO A 14 -3.90 3.58 -6.74
N ARG A 15 -4.48 4.62 -6.14
CA ARG A 15 -5.93 4.69 -5.90
C ARG A 15 -6.70 4.95 -7.19
N ASP A 16 -6.16 5.85 -8.00
CA ASP A 16 -6.78 6.47 -9.16
C ASP A 16 -5.70 7.06 -10.09
N ALA A 17 -6.11 7.55 -11.26
CA ALA A 17 -5.24 8.21 -12.22
C ALA A 17 -4.42 9.40 -11.65
N ALA A 18 -4.97 10.15 -10.68
CA ALA A 18 -4.26 11.25 -10.05
C ALA A 18 -3.14 10.75 -9.13
N GLY A 19 -3.38 9.68 -8.36
CA GLY A 19 -2.35 8.97 -7.62
C GLY A 19 -1.27 8.41 -8.55
N ALA A 20 -1.65 7.85 -9.70
CA ALA A 20 -0.69 7.35 -10.68
C ALA A 20 0.17 8.48 -11.29
N ALA A 21 -0.42 9.66 -11.55
CA ALA A 21 0.31 10.84 -12.00
C ALA A 21 1.30 11.34 -10.93
N MET A 22 0.88 11.34 -9.66
CA MET A 22 1.73 11.69 -8.53
C MET A 22 2.95 10.78 -8.42
N ILE A 23 2.80 9.47 -8.63
CA ILE A 23 3.94 8.53 -8.57
C ILE A 23 4.97 8.81 -9.67
N ARG A 24 4.50 9.25 -10.84
CA ARG A 24 5.33 9.52 -12.02
C ARG A 24 5.97 10.91 -12.04
N ASP A 25 5.67 11.78 -11.07
CA ASP A 25 6.15 13.17 -11.09
C ASP A 25 7.64 13.33 -10.72
N GLY A 26 8.34 12.23 -10.47
CA GLY A 26 9.77 12.20 -10.22
C GLY A 26 10.16 12.33 -8.75
N ARG A 27 9.21 12.51 -7.81
CA ARG A 27 9.56 12.66 -6.38
C ARG A 27 10.27 11.44 -5.78
N TRP A 28 10.07 10.23 -6.33
CA TRP A 28 10.80 9.01 -5.95
C TRP A 28 12.15 8.82 -6.65
N LYS A 29 12.56 9.76 -7.51
CA LYS A 29 13.86 9.78 -8.18
C LYS A 29 14.88 10.69 -7.51
N ILE A 30 14.46 11.40 -6.47
CA ILE A 30 15.33 12.29 -5.72
C ILE A 30 16.36 11.43 -4.95
N PRO A 31 17.68 11.71 -5.08
CA PRO A 31 18.73 11.03 -4.32
C PRO A 31 18.52 11.11 -2.79
N PRO A 32 19.10 10.20 -1.99
CA PRO A 32 20.16 9.24 -2.34
C PRO A 32 19.67 7.84 -2.77
N HIS A 33 18.38 7.55 -2.60
CA HIS A 33 17.84 6.20 -2.83
C HIS A 33 16.65 6.26 -3.80
N PRO A 34 16.90 6.53 -5.09
CA PRO A 34 15.85 6.54 -6.09
C PRO A 34 15.25 5.14 -6.24
N VAL A 35 13.93 5.06 -6.40
CA VAL A 35 13.22 3.79 -6.63
C VAL A 35 12.51 3.83 -7.98
N ASP A 36 12.68 2.77 -8.77
CA ASP A 36 11.95 2.50 -10.01
C ASP A 36 10.67 1.73 -9.72
N TRP A 37 9.59 2.48 -9.50
CA TRP A 37 8.27 1.89 -9.25
C TRP A 37 7.63 1.41 -10.56
N ALA A 38 7.34 0.11 -10.63
CA ALA A 38 6.38 -0.42 -11.58
C ALA A 38 4.96 -0.01 -11.12
N ILE A 39 4.32 0.84 -11.91
CA ILE A 39 2.95 1.29 -11.64
C ILE A 39 1.99 0.18 -12.02
N ARG A 40 1.24 -0.31 -11.03
CA ARG A 40 0.25 -1.38 -11.20
C ARG A 40 -1.14 -0.79 -11.44
N GLU A 41 -2.12 -1.67 -11.57
CA GLU A 41 -3.53 -1.31 -11.65
C GLU A 41 -4.01 -0.59 -10.38
N GLU A 42 -5.14 0.11 -10.51
CA GLU A 42 -5.77 0.79 -9.38
C GLU A 42 -6.23 -0.23 -8.33
N PHE A 43 -5.98 0.03 -7.06
CA PHE A 43 -6.48 -0.84 -6.00
C PHE A 43 -7.99 -0.66 -5.80
N GLU A 44 -8.68 -1.75 -5.44
CA GLU A 44 -10.05 -1.70 -4.91
C GLU A 44 -10.07 -1.09 -3.49
N GLY A 45 -9.11 -1.48 -2.66
CA GLY A 45 -8.86 -0.91 -1.34
C GLY A 45 -7.36 -0.85 -1.02
N PRO A 46 -6.89 0.12 -0.20
CA PRO A 46 -5.48 0.25 0.11
C PRO A 46 -5.06 -0.78 1.16
N VAL A 47 -4.82 -2.01 0.70
CA VAL A 47 -4.51 -3.17 1.54
C VAL A 47 -3.21 -3.84 1.09
N GLY A 48 -2.36 -4.19 2.06
CA GLY A 48 -1.21 -5.06 1.89
C GLY A 48 -1.31 -6.29 2.77
N VAL A 49 -0.87 -7.44 2.26
CA VAL A 49 -0.98 -8.74 2.95
C VAL A 49 0.37 -9.43 2.98
N ARG A 50 0.78 -9.87 4.16
CA ARG A 50 1.97 -10.72 4.37
C ARG A 50 1.55 -12.01 5.07
N ARG A 51 2.04 -13.13 4.58
CA ARG A 51 1.72 -14.46 5.13
C ARG A 51 2.99 -15.16 5.55
N ASN A 52 3.03 -15.60 6.80
CA ASN A 52 4.03 -16.54 7.29
C ASN A 52 3.35 -17.91 7.44
N ARG A 53 3.67 -18.84 6.53
CA ARG A 53 3.07 -20.19 6.54
C ARG A 53 3.59 -21.05 7.68
N GLU A 54 4.86 -20.91 8.05
CA GLU A 54 5.48 -21.68 9.14
C GLU A 54 4.83 -21.35 10.48
N ALA A 55 4.61 -20.06 10.73
CA ALA A 55 3.94 -19.58 11.94
C ALA A 55 2.40 -19.65 11.86
N GLY A 56 1.83 -20.00 10.71
CA GLY A 56 0.38 -19.95 10.48
C GLY A 56 -0.21 -18.57 10.75
N LEU A 57 0.44 -17.49 10.30
CA LEU A 57 0.06 -16.11 10.61
C LEU A 57 -0.09 -15.26 9.33
N THR A 58 -1.14 -14.47 9.25
CA THR A 58 -1.33 -13.44 8.23
C THR A 58 -1.38 -12.06 8.87
N ALA A 59 -0.54 -11.16 8.38
CA ALA A 59 -0.58 -9.74 8.69
C ALA A 59 -1.27 -8.98 7.55
N VAL A 60 -2.28 -8.18 7.89
CA VAL A 60 -3.00 -7.30 6.95
C VAL A 60 -2.80 -5.87 7.40
N VAL A 61 -2.18 -5.05 6.54
CA VAL A 61 -2.07 -3.60 6.74
C VAL A 61 -3.03 -2.91 5.80
N LEU A 62 -3.84 -1.98 6.31
CA LEU A 62 -4.87 -1.31 5.54
C LEU A 62 -5.06 0.14 5.97
N SER A 63 -5.56 0.96 5.05
CA SER A 63 -5.95 2.35 5.28
C SER A 63 -7.37 2.59 4.78
N ARG A 64 -7.93 3.79 5.00
CA ARG A 64 -9.16 4.19 4.34
C ARG A 64 -8.87 4.61 2.91
N ARG A 65 -9.75 4.32 1.95
CA ARG A 65 -9.53 4.70 0.54
C ARG A 65 -9.28 6.21 0.38
N ARG A 66 -10.00 7.03 1.14
CA ARG A 66 -9.84 8.50 1.10
C ARG A 66 -8.49 8.98 1.64
N ASP A 67 -7.87 8.22 2.54
CA ASP A 67 -6.66 8.61 3.27
C ASP A 67 -5.38 8.14 2.58
N CYS A 68 -5.45 7.14 1.70
CA CYS A 68 -4.29 6.53 1.04
C CYS A 68 -4.42 6.67 -0.49
N PHE A 69 -3.40 7.23 -1.15
CA PHE A 69 -3.39 7.38 -2.61
C PHE A 69 -2.63 6.26 -3.32
N ALA A 70 -1.82 5.48 -2.60
CA ALA A 70 -1.09 4.35 -3.17
C ALA A 70 -0.62 3.35 -2.11
N VAL A 71 -0.62 2.07 -2.45
CA VAL A 71 0.06 1.02 -1.68
C VAL A 71 1.33 0.63 -2.42
N SER A 72 2.47 0.58 -1.74
CA SER A 72 3.73 0.15 -2.35
C SER A 72 4.40 -0.98 -1.58
N MET A 73 5.04 -1.87 -2.32
CA MET A 73 5.74 -3.02 -1.78
C MET A 73 6.71 -3.58 -2.84
N PRO A 74 7.74 -4.35 -2.43
CA PRO A 74 8.52 -5.13 -3.38
C PRO A 74 7.72 -6.35 -3.85
N HIS A 75 8.28 -7.09 -4.81
CA HIS A 75 7.71 -8.34 -5.29
C HIS A 75 7.56 -9.40 -4.18
N GLU A 76 6.74 -10.42 -4.42
CA GLU A 76 6.23 -11.35 -3.41
C GLU A 76 7.28 -12.25 -2.74
N THR A 77 8.46 -12.38 -3.34
CA THR A 77 9.59 -13.18 -2.83
C THR A 77 10.75 -12.32 -2.32
N ASP A 78 10.59 -11.00 -2.29
CA ASP A 78 11.60 -10.09 -1.76
C ASP A 78 11.70 -10.19 -0.22
N THR A 79 12.91 -10.14 0.31
CA THR A 79 13.20 -10.37 1.75
C THR A 79 13.11 -9.12 2.61
N HIS A 80 12.88 -7.93 2.01
CA HIS A 80 12.71 -6.69 2.75
C HIS A 80 11.34 -6.65 3.45
N PHE A 81 10.34 -7.34 2.89
CA PHE A 81 8.95 -7.44 3.38
C PHE A 81 8.19 -6.10 3.52
N SER A 82 8.80 -4.97 3.14
CA SER A 82 8.23 -3.64 3.31
C SER A 82 6.87 -3.52 2.63
N THR A 83 5.99 -2.78 3.27
CA THR A 83 4.66 -2.46 2.75
C THR A 83 4.30 -1.08 3.24
N TYR A 84 4.05 -0.15 2.33
CA TYR A 84 3.79 1.24 2.66
C TYR A 84 2.39 1.64 2.22
N LEU A 85 1.71 2.34 3.13
CA LEU A 85 0.51 3.11 2.84
C LEU A 85 0.93 4.55 2.57
N SER A 86 0.74 5.02 1.34
CA SER A 86 1.09 6.39 0.95
C SER A 86 -0.08 7.31 1.24
N LEU A 87 0.01 8.08 2.32
CA LEU A 87 -1.13 8.81 2.88
C LEU A 87 -1.35 10.20 2.25
N PHE A 88 -2.56 10.73 2.41
CA PHE A 88 -3.08 12.03 1.99
C PHE A 88 -3.18 12.27 0.48
N GLY A 89 -2.09 12.06 -0.27
CA GLY A 89 -2.04 12.28 -1.72
C GLY A 89 -2.37 13.72 -2.13
N ARG A 90 -2.01 14.69 -1.29
CA ARG A 90 -2.24 16.12 -1.52
C ARG A 90 -1.26 16.95 -0.69
N ASP A 91 -1.10 18.20 -1.08
CA ASP A 91 -0.32 19.15 -0.30
C ASP A 91 -1.00 19.47 1.04
N LEU A 92 -0.18 19.62 2.07
CA LEU A 92 -0.59 20.09 3.39
C LEU A 92 -0.11 21.52 3.57
N ARG A 93 -1.03 22.43 3.86
CA ARG A 93 -0.67 23.83 4.14
C ARG A 93 -0.01 23.93 5.50
N GLY A 94 0.99 24.81 5.62
CA GLY A 94 1.58 25.15 6.91
C GLY A 94 0.51 25.56 7.92
N GLY A 95 0.60 25.06 9.14
CA GLY A 95 -0.38 25.31 10.21
C GLY A 95 -1.68 24.51 10.12
N SER A 96 -1.87 23.70 9.08
CA SER A 96 -3.05 22.82 8.98
C SER A 96 -2.85 21.49 9.69
N THR A 97 -3.94 20.93 10.22
CA THR A 97 -3.98 19.56 10.75
C THR A 97 -4.64 18.64 9.73
N ALA A 98 -3.96 17.56 9.37
CA ALA A 98 -4.53 16.46 8.60
C ALA A 98 -4.53 15.18 9.44
N ARG A 99 -5.50 14.29 9.17
CA ARG A 99 -5.61 12.99 9.83
C ARG A 99 -5.79 11.92 8.76
N ALA A 100 -5.16 10.78 8.98
CA ALA A 100 -5.29 9.58 8.15
C ALA A 100 -5.37 8.37 9.07
N GLY A 101 -6.20 7.40 8.71
CA GLY A 101 -6.32 6.13 9.42
C GLY A 101 -5.45 5.04 8.79
N ALA A 102 -4.79 4.24 9.62
CA ALA A 102 -4.23 2.96 9.22
C ALA A 102 -4.54 1.91 10.30
N ARG A 103 -4.55 0.64 9.91
CA ARG A 103 -4.74 -0.51 10.80
C ARG A 103 -3.81 -1.64 10.41
N LEU A 104 -3.24 -2.31 11.41
CA LEU A 104 -2.60 -3.61 11.30
C LEU A 104 -3.50 -4.65 11.97
N VAL A 105 -3.80 -5.73 11.27
CA VAL A 105 -4.55 -6.88 11.80
C VAL A 105 -3.67 -8.11 11.67
N LEU A 106 -3.54 -8.86 12.76
CA LEU A 106 -2.89 -10.18 12.77
C LEU A 106 -3.96 -11.25 12.89
N VAL A 107 -3.96 -12.20 11.96
CA VAL A 107 -4.95 -13.29 11.87
C VAL A 107 -4.22 -14.62 11.86
N ALA A 108 -4.64 -15.55 12.70
CA ALA A 108 -4.19 -16.94 12.61
C ALA A 108 -4.71 -17.57 11.31
N GLY A 109 -3.83 -18.19 10.53
CA GLY A 109 -4.14 -18.81 9.25
C GLY A 109 -4.42 -17.80 8.14
N GLU A 110 -5.41 -18.11 7.31
CA GLU A 110 -5.83 -17.24 6.20
C GLU A 110 -6.78 -16.14 6.68
N ALA A 111 -6.59 -14.92 6.16
CA ALA A 111 -7.45 -13.78 6.44
C ALA A 111 -8.51 -13.59 5.34
N ASP A 112 -9.76 -13.33 5.74
CA ASP A 112 -10.77 -12.75 4.86
C ASP A 112 -10.49 -11.25 4.69
N VAL A 113 -9.56 -10.94 3.79
CA VAL A 113 -9.07 -9.57 3.55
C VAL A 113 -10.20 -8.64 3.10
N GLY A 114 -11.12 -9.14 2.27
CA GLY A 114 -12.25 -8.35 1.77
C GLY A 114 -13.20 -7.93 2.88
N ARG A 115 -13.53 -8.85 3.80
CA ARG A 115 -14.33 -8.52 4.98
C ARG A 115 -13.60 -7.56 5.90
N LEU A 116 -12.34 -7.84 6.25
CA LEU A 116 -11.54 -6.98 7.12
C LEU A 116 -11.48 -5.53 6.62
N TYR A 117 -11.32 -5.36 5.31
CA TYR A 117 -11.30 -4.04 4.69
C TYR A 117 -12.68 -3.36 4.73
N ARG A 118 -13.76 -4.06 4.36
CA ARG A 118 -15.12 -3.49 4.43
C ARG A 118 -15.49 -3.06 5.86
N ASP A 119 -15.18 -3.89 6.85
CA ASP A 119 -15.45 -3.59 8.26
C ASP A 119 -14.65 -2.37 8.73
N TYR A 120 -13.41 -2.18 8.24
CA TYR A 120 -12.61 -1.00 8.55
C TYR A 120 -13.07 0.27 7.84
N GLU A 121 -13.52 0.17 6.59
CA GLU A 121 -14.01 1.32 5.84
C GLU A 121 -15.36 1.82 6.40
N ALA A 122 -16.17 0.92 6.97
CA ALA A 122 -17.50 1.23 7.51
C ALA A 122 -17.49 1.94 8.88
N GLY A 123 -16.44 1.80 9.70
CA GLY A 123 -16.30 2.44 11.01
C GLY A 123 -15.21 3.50 11.04
#